data_AF-A0A957T2P0-F1
#
_entry.id   AF-A0A957T2P0-F1
#
_cell.length_a   1.000
_cell.length_b   1.000
_cell.length_c   1.000
_cell.angle_alpha   90.00
_cell.angle_beta   90.00
_cell.angle_gamma   90.00
#
_symmetry.space_group_name_H-M   'P 1'
#
loop_
_entity.id
_entity.type
_entity.pdbx_description
1 polymer ?
#
loop_
_entity_poly.entity_id
_entity_poly.type
_entity_poly.pdbx_seq_one_letter_code
_entity_poly.pdbx_strand_id
1 'polypeptide(L)'
;MERQRMTVDQVKAWAETVKIPTYPVGAAEKNPLFLEKRVFQGSSGVVYPYPVIESVADEKEDRDYTAVFLENRYLRVMILPELGGRVQMAQDKTNGYHFVYYNQVIKPALVGLAGPWISGGIEFNWPQHHRPTTFMPT
;
A
#
# COMPACT_ATOMS: atom_id res chain seq x y z
N MET A 1 -26.92 37.45 15.93
CA MET A 1 -26.91 36.07 15.40
C MET A 1 -25.61 35.42 15.80
N GLU A 2 -25.65 34.67 16.88
CA GLU A 2 -24.51 34.01 17.49
C GLU A 2 -24.10 32.83 16.61
N ARG A 3 -22.87 32.83 16.08
CA ARG A 3 -22.34 31.69 15.35
C ARG A 3 -22.22 30.56 16.36
N GLN A 4 -23.14 29.60 16.27
CA GLN A 4 -23.07 28.33 16.98
C GLN A 4 -21.68 27.75 16.73
N ARG A 5 -20.87 27.72 17.79
CA ARG A 5 -19.54 27.12 17.78
C ARG A 5 -19.77 25.64 17.46
N MET A 6 -19.52 25.22 16.22
CA MET A 6 -19.63 23.82 15.85
C MET A 6 -18.77 23.03 16.83
N THR A 7 -19.38 22.09 17.55
CA THR A 7 -18.65 21.08 18.31
C THR A 7 -17.67 20.43 17.35
N VAL A 8 -16.38 20.46 17.68
CA VAL A 8 -15.34 19.81 16.87
C VAL A 8 -15.73 18.34 16.76
N ASP A 9 -16.08 17.89 15.55
CA ASP A 9 -16.44 16.49 15.33
C ASP A 9 -15.25 15.62 15.76
N GLN A 10 -15.49 14.69 16.67
CA GLN A 10 -14.44 13.87 17.28
C GLN A 10 -13.84 12.93 16.23
N VAL A 11 -12.51 12.95 16.10
CA VAL A 11 -11.76 12.00 15.27
C VAL A 11 -11.28 10.87 16.16
N LYS A 12 -11.43 9.62 15.70
CA LYS A 12 -10.93 8.41 16.35
C LYS A 12 -9.80 7.82 15.53
N ALA A 13 -8.78 7.31 16.22
CA ALA A 13 -7.69 6.55 15.65
C ALA A 13 -7.49 5.27 16.48
N TRP A 14 -7.34 4.12 15.81
CA TRP A 14 -7.04 2.86 16.49
C TRP A 14 -6.28 1.94 15.54
N ALA A 15 -5.65 0.89 16.09
CA ALA A 15 -5.04 -0.18 15.33
C ALA A 15 -5.79 -1.49 15.61
N GLU A 16 -5.97 -2.31 14.58
CA GLU A 16 -6.50 -3.68 14.71
C GLU A 16 -5.84 -4.60 13.69
N THR A 17 -5.83 -5.90 13.97
CA THR A 17 -5.37 -6.91 13.02
C THR A 17 -6.48 -7.20 12.03
N VAL A 18 -6.17 -7.13 10.73
CA VAL A 18 -7.07 -7.50 9.64
C VAL A 18 -6.47 -8.64 8.83
N LYS A 19 -7.30 -9.60 8.43
CA LYS A 19 -6.90 -10.67 7.51
C LYS A 19 -7.16 -10.22 6.08
N ILE A 20 -6.12 -10.22 5.25
CA ILE A 20 -6.23 -9.89 3.83
C ILE A 20 -5.61 -11.03 3.02
N PRO A 21 -6.37 -11.67 2.11
CA PRO A 21 -5.80 -12.65 1.19
C PRO A 21 -4.68 -12.03 0.38
N THR A 22 -3.51 -12.63 0.43
CA THR A 22 -2.26 -12.08 -0.10
C THR A 22 -1.53 -13.12 -0.92
N TYR A 23 -1.03 -12.72 -2.09
CA TYR A 23 -0.15 -13.55 -2.89
C TYR A 23 1.31 -13.33 -2.47
N PRO A 24 1.98 -14.36 -1.91
CA PRO A 24 3.40 -14.26 -1.59
C PRO A 24 4.24 -13.99 -2.84
N VAL A 25 5.39 -13.36 -2.62
CA VAL A 25 6.40 -13.18 -3.66
C VAL A 25 7.47 -14.27 -3.54
N GLY A 26 8.13 -14.57 -4.66
CA GLY A 26 9.22 -15.54 -4.67
C GLY A 26 10.47 -15.05 -3.94
N ALA A 27 11.51 -15.88 -3.99
CA ALA A 27 12.81 -15.50 -3.44
C ALA A 27 13.43 -14.33 -4.23
N ALA A 28 14.15 -13.48 -3.50
CA ALA A 28 15.01 -12.47 -4.10
C ALA A 28 16.12 -13.11 -4.94
N GLU A 29 16.49 -12.42 -6.03
CA GLU A 29 17.68 -12.74 -6.80
C GLU A 29 18.92 -12.78 -5.91
N LYS A 30 19.70 -13.86 -6.03
CA LYS A 30 20.90 -14.07 -5.20
C LYS A 30 22.00 -13.07 -5.55
N ASN A 31 22.06 -12.67 -6.82
CA ASN A 31 23.09 -11.78 -7.32
C ASN A 31 22.55 -10.34 -7.36
N PRO A 32 23.32 -9.34 -6.89
CA PRO A 32 22.92 -7.95 -7.02
C PRO A 32 22.84 -7.56 -8.50
N LEU A 33 21.78 -6.84 -8.87
CA LEU A 33 21.57 -6.36 -10.23
C LEU A 33 21.92 -4.87 -10.34
N PHE A 34 22.87 -4.55 -11.23
CA PHE A 34 23.32 -3.18 -11.52
C PHE A 34 22.66 -2.67 -12.81
N LEU A 35 21.37 -2.31 -12.72
CA LEU A 35 20.54 -1.93 -13.87
C LEU A 35 20.66 -0.44 -14.25
N GLU A 36 21.88 0.06 -14.45
CA GLU A 36 22.19 1.49 -14.63
C GLU A 36 21.52 2.15 -15.84
N LYS A 37 21.20 1.36 -16.87
CA LYS A 37 20.61 1.84 -18.12
C LYS A 37 19.13 1.47 -18.29
N ARG A 38 18.54 0.77 -17.31
CA ARG A 38 17.11 0.41 -17.37
C ARG A 38 16.30 1.70 -17.21
N VAL A 39 15.34 1.92 -18.10
CA VAL A 39 14.32 2.97 -17.93
C VAL A 39 13.17 2.37 -17.14
N PHE A 40 12.76 3.04 -16.07
CA PHE A 40 11.66 2.62 -15.22
C PHE A 40 10.59 3.70 -15.21
N GLN A 41 9.53 3.55 -16.02
CA GLN A 41 8.39 4.49 -16.07
C GLN A 41 8.80 5.99 -16.15
N GLY A 42 9.78 6.30 -17.02
CA GLY A 42 10.32 7.66 -17.19
C GLY A 42 11.33 8.10 -16.12
N SER A 43 11.79 7.19 -15.28
CA SER A 43 12.79 7.41 -14.23
C SER A 43 13.92 6.36 -14.27
N SER A 44 14.88 6.47 -13.35
CA SER A 44 16.03 5.56 -13.28
C SER A 44 15.62 4.14 -12.89
N GLY A 45 16.10 3.14 -13.61
CA GLY A 45 15.93 1.73 -13.26
C GLY A 45 17.01 1.17 -12.33
N VAL A 46 17.88 2.03 -11.77
CA VAL A 46 18.87 1.64 -10.77
C VAL A 46 18.14 1.10 -9.54
N VAL A 47 18.36 -0.18 -9.27
CA VAL A 47 17.66 -0.90 -8.19
C VAL A 47 18.56 -1.19 -6.99
N TYR A 48 19.87 -1.32 -7.20
CA TYR A 48 20.83 -1.52 -6.11
C TYR A 48 20.72 -0.38 -5.06
N PRO A 49 20.67 -0.69 -3.75
CA PRO A 49 20.99 -1.97 -3.12
C PRO A 49 19.78 -2.91 -2.92
N TYR A 50 18.60 -2.60 -3.47
CA TYR A 50 17.43 -3.45 -3.28
C TYR A 50 17.52 -4.74 -4.09
N PRO A 51 17.13 -5.89 -3.51
CA PRO A 51 17.01 -7.13 -4.25
C PRO A 51 15.84 -7.08 -5.22
N VAL A 52 15.99 -7.73 -6.38
CA VAL A 52 14.90 -7.91 -7.35
C VAL A 52 14.20 -9.23 -7.09
N ILE A 53 12.87 -9.25 -7.19
CA ILE A 53 12.07 -10.46 -7.15
C ILE A 53 11.32 -10.60 -8.49
N GLU A 54 11.42 -11.78 -9.12
CA GLU A 54 10.90 -12.03 -10.47
C GLU A 54 9.72 -13.00 -10.51
N SER A 55 9.13 -13.34 -9.37
CA SER A 55 7.96 -14.22 -9.30
C SER A 55 6.97 -13.82 -8.21
N VAL A 56 5.71 -14.13 -8.46
CA VAL A 56 4.58 -14.01 -7.54
C VAL A 56 3.89 -15.37 -7.54
N ALA A 57 3.46 -15.85 -6.38
CA ALA A 57 2.75 -17.12 -6.28
C ALA A 57 1.42 -17.10 -7.05
N ASP A 58 0.99 -18.29 -7.50
CA ASP A 58 -0.31 -18.47 -8.17
C ASP A 58 -1.48 -18.60 -7.18
N GLU A 59 -1.16 -18.93 -5.93
CA GLU A 59 -2.12 -19.10 -4.84
C GLU A 59 -1.93 -18.02 -3.78
N LYS A 60 -3.04 -17.63 -3.16
CA LYS A 60 -3.06 -16.64 -2.07
C LYS A 60 -3.18 -17.35 -0.72
N GLU A 61 -2.67 -16.71 0.31
CA GLU A 61 -2.83 -17.11 1.70
C GLU A 61 -3.43 -15.97 2.52
N ASP A 62 -4.19 -16.31 3.56
CA ASP A 62 -4.69 -15.30 4.49
C ASP A 62 -3.53 -14.81 5.35
N ARG A 63 -3.23 -13.52 5.24
CA ARG A 63 -2.17 -12.88 6.02
C ARG A 63 -2.77 -11.85 6.96
N ASP A 64 -2.30 -11.87 8.20
CA ASP A 64 -2.59 -10.85 9.19
C ASP A 64 -1.78 -9.59 8.89
N TYR A 65 -2.45 -8.45 8.89
CA TYR A 65 -1.86 -7.14 8.77
C TYR A 65 -2.27 -6.26 9.94
N THR A 66 -1.36 -5.44 10.44
CA THR A 66 -1.73 -4.32 11.29
C THR A 66 -2.40 -3.25 10.44
N ALA A 67 -3.68 -2.96 10.68
CA ALA A 67 -4.38 -1.83 10.08
C ALA A 67 -4.55 -0.70 11.09
N VAL A 68 -4.16 0.51 10.70
CA VAL A 68 -4.45 1.74 11.44
C VAL A 68 -5.66 2.41 10.80
N PHE A 69 -6.70 2.62 11.59
CA PHE A 69 -7.91 3.30 11.15
C PHE A 69 -7.93 4.75 11.62
N LEU A 70 -8.42 5.62 10.74
CA LEU A 70 -8.83 6.98 11.07
C LEU A 70 -10.31 7.14 10.71
N GLU A 71 -11.12 7.57 11.66
CA GLU A 71 -12.56 7.69 11.46
C GLU A 71 -13.13 8.96 12.11
N ASN A 72 -14.02 9.64 11.41
CA ASN A 72 -14.86 10.72 11.95
C ASN A 72 -16.32 10.50 11.55
N ARG A 73 -17.20 11.50 11.63
CA ARG A 73 -18.60 11.35 11.21
C ARG A 73 -18.77 10.95 9.74
N TYR A 74 -17.90 11.40 8.84
CA TYR A 74 -18.06 11.30 7.39
C TYR A 74 -17.15 10.24 6.75
N LEU A 75 -15.94 10.08 7.26
CA LEU A 75 -14.90 9.29 6.61
C LEU A 75 -14.46 8.14 7.50
N ARG A 76 -14.17 6.99 6.89
CA ARG A 76 -13.40 5.90 7.47
C ARG A 76 -12.24 5.57 6.54
N VAL A 77 -11.03 5.58 7.08
CA VAL A 77 -9.79 5.34 6.33
C VAL A 77 -9.02 4.20 6.98
N MET A 78 -8.56 3.25 6.18
CA MET A 78 -7.67 2.15 6.59
C MET A 78 -6.29 2.38 6.00
N ILE A 79 -5.27 2.34 6.86
CA ILE A 79 -3.86 2.49 6.50
C ILE A 79 -3.14 1.19 6.86
N LEU A 80 -2.27 0.69 5.98
CA LEU A 80 -1.46 -0.50 6.20
C LEU A 80 0.02 -0.09 6.38
N PRO A 81 0.54 0.04 7.62
CA PRO A 81 1.92 0.43 7.88
C PRO A 81 2.93 -0.53 7.25
N GLU A 82 2.65 -1.84 7.31
CA GLU A 82 3.49 -2.89 6.73
C GLU A 82 3.61 -2.79 5.19
N LEU A 83 2.65 -2.13 4.53
CA LEU A 83 2.70 -1.81 3.10
C LEU A 83 3.12 -0.37 2.86
N GLY A 84 4.09 0.09 3.63
CA GLY A 84 4.67 1.41 3.49
C GLY A 84 3.74 2.56 3.86
N GLY A 85 2.73 2.28 4.70
CA GLY A 85 1.71 3.27 5.10
C GLY A 85 0.64 3.49 4.04
N ARG A 86 0.46 2.58 3.08
CA ARG A 86 -0.58 2.67 2.03
C ARG A 86 -1.96 2.93 2.63
N VAL A 87 -2.69 3.89 2.07
CA VAL A 87 -4.14 3.99 2.32
C VAL A 87 -4.82 2.89 1.53
N GLN A 88 -5.21 1.80 2.19
CA GLN A 88 -5.80 0.63 1.56
C GLN A 88 -7.26 0.87 1.18
N MET A 89 -7.97 1.65 1.99
CA MET A 89 -9.40 1.92 1.85
C MET A 89 -9.71 3.31 2.38
N ALA A 90 -10.58 4.03 1.68
CA ALA A 90 -11.21 5.22 2.21
C ALA A 90 -12.69 5.23 1.79
N GLN A 91 -13.58 5.36 2.77
CA GLN A 91 -15.03 5.28 2.61
C GLN A 91 -15.69 6.59 3.04
N ASP A 92 -16.61 7.06 2.21
CA ASP A 92 -17.63 8.04 2.58
C ASP A 92 -18.79 7.32 3.26
N LYS A 93 -18.97 7.58 4.55
CA LYS A 93 -20.00 6.94 5.39
C LYS A 93 -21.40 7.52 5.16
N THR A 94 -21.54 8.64 4.46
CA THR A 94 -22.85 9.26 4.18
C THR A 94 -23.64 8.46 3.14
N ASN A 95 -22.93 7.73 2.27
CA ASN A 95 -23.49 6.93 1.17
C ASN A 95 -22.87 5.53 1.08
N GLY A 96 -21.89 5.19 1.92
CA GLY A 96 -21.21 3.90 1.95
C GLY A 96 -20.15 3.70 0.84
N TYR A 97 -19.88 4.72 0.02
CA TYR A 97 -19.03 4.62 -1.16
C TYR A 97 -17.53 4.61 -0.82
N HIS A 98 -16.78 3.67 -1.38
CA HIS A 98 -15.33 3.67 -1.33
C HIS A 98 -14.76 4.57 -2.44
N PHE A 99 -14.34 5.78 -2.08
CA PHE A 99 -13.80 6.75 -3.04
C PHE A 99 -12.32 6.53 -3.38
N VAL A 100 -11.65 5.64 -2.62
CA VAL A 100 -10.37 5.04 -2.99
C VAL A 100 -10.64 3.59 -3.38
N TYR A 101 -10.05 3.13 -4.48
CA TYR A 101 -10.22 1.75 -4.96
C TYR A 101 -9.75 0.76 -3.90
N TYR A 102 -10.71 0.05 -3.30
CA TYR A 102 -10.48 -0.84 -2.17
C TYR A 102 -10.17 -2.26 -2.64
N ASN A 103 -8.88 -2.58 -2.73
CA ASN A 103 -8.44 -3.94 -2.98
C ASN A 103 -8.70 -4.80 -1.74
N GLN A 104 -9.59 -5.79 -1.85
CA GLN A 104 -9.82 -6.76 -0.79
C GLN A 104 -8.81 -7.93 -0.81
N VAL A 105 -7.84 -7.87 -1.72
CA VAL A 105 -6.77 -8.86 -1.93
C VAL A 105 -5.48 -8.11 -2.24
N ILE A 106 -4.37 -8.55 -1.67
CA ILE A 106 -3.04 -8.02 -2.01
C ILE A 106 -2.40 -8.98 -3.01
N LYS A 107 -2.47 -8.62 -4.30
CA LYS A 107 -1.78 -9.34 -5.38
C LYS A 107 -0.75 -8.42 -6.04
N PRO A 108 0.55 -8.57 -5.75
CA PRO A 108 1.57 -7.83 -6.44
C PRO A 108 1.64 -8.21 -7.93
N ALA A 109 2.05 -7.27 -8.76
CA ALA A 109 2.47 -7.50 -10.15
C ALA A 109 3.95 -7.14 -10.30
N LEU A 110 4.65 -7.79 -11.23
CA LEU A 110 6.09 -7.59 -11.47
C LEU A 110 6.37 -6.33 -12.30
N VAL A 111 5.87 -5.18 -11.83
CA VAL A 111 5.96 -3.88 -12.51
C VAL A 111 6.64 -2.79 -11.68
N GLY A 112 7.00 -3.10 -10.43
CA GLY A 112 7.79 -2.25 -9.55
C GLY A 112 9.28 -2.23 -9.90
N LEU A 113 10.03 -1.30 -9.29
CA LEU A 113 11.46 -1.16 -9.53
C LEU A 113 12.20 -2.45 -9.12
N ALA A 114 11.88 -2.96 -7.93
CA ALA A 114 12.37 -4.23 -7.37
C ALA A 114 11.54 -5.46 -7.79
N GLY A 115 10.64 -5.31 -8.76
CA GLY A 115 9.73 -6.35 -9.22
C GLY A 115 8.31 -6.19 -8.65
N PRO A 116 7.98 -6.67 -7.44
CA PRO A 116 6.62 -6.61 -6.91
C PRO A 116 6.11 -5.19 -6.68
N TRP A 117 4.92 -4.88 -7.21
CA TRP A 117 4.17 -3.66 -6.95
C TRP A 117 2.67 -3.95 -6.74
N ILE A 118 2.04 -3.23 -5.81
CA ILE A 118 0.64 -3.45 -5.41
C ILE A 118 -0.26 -2.37 -6.01
N SER A 119 -1.35 -2.79 -6.65
CA SER A 119 -2.38 -1.91 -7.20
C SER A 119 -3.39 -1.42 -6.15
N GLY A 120 -4.17 -0.39 -6.51
CA GLY A 120 -5.25 0.16 -5.69
C GLY A 120 -4.77 1.00 -4.51
N GLY A 121 -5.71 1.51 -3.71
CA GLY A 121 -5.35 2.37 -2.58
C GLY A 121 -4.66 3.69 -2.99
N ILE A 122 -3.94 4.28 -2.04
CA ILE A 122 -3.02 5.41 -2.27
C ILE A 122 -1.62 5.01 -1.77
N GLU A 123 -0.66 4.98 -2.68
CA GLU A 123 0.74 4.69 -2.40
C GLU A 123 1.53 5.95 -2.07
N PHE A 124 2.34 5.89 -1.01
CA PHE A 124 3.31 6.93 -0.70
C PHE A 124 4.63 6.66 -1.42
N ASN A 125 4.91 7.46 -2.44
CA ASN A 125 6.07 7.31 -3.30
C ASN A 125 7.24 8.17 -2.81
N TRP A 126 8.28 7.52 -2.30
CA TRP A 126 9.55 8.14 -1.96
C TRP A 126 10.66 7.08 -1.94
N PRO A 127 11.87 7.35 -2.46
CA PRO A 127 12.30 8.58 -3.14
C PRO A 127 11.91 8.66 -4.63
N GLN A 128 11.21 7.66 -5.17
CA GLN A 128 10.88 7.55 -6.60
C GLN A 128 9.47 6.95 -6.78
N HIS A 129 8.88 7.17 -7.96
CA HIS A 129 7.63 6.52 -8.40
C HIS A 129 7.92 5.27 -9.25
N HIS A 130 7.29 4.13 -8.99
CA HIS A 130 6.70 3.70 -7.72
C HIS A 130 7.75 3.51 -6.61
N ARG A 131 7.34 3.54 -5.33
CA ARG A 131 8.24 3.32 -4.19
C ARG A 131 9.00 2.00 -4.36
N PRO A 132 10.34 1.98 -4.27
CA PRO A 132 11.13 0.76 -4.46
C PRO A 132 10.73 -0.39 -3.52
N THR A 133 10.38 -0.06 -2.28
CA THR A 133 10.06 -1.04 -1.23
C THR A 133 8.56 -1.28 -1.05
N THR A 134 7.73 -1.03 -2.08
CA THR A 134 6.26 -1.08 -2.03
C THR A 134 5.69 -2.38 -1.44
N PHE A 135 6.36 -3.52 -1.67
CA PHE A 135 6.01 -4.83 -1.13
C PHE A 135 7.23 -5.62 -0.63
N MET A 136 8.25 -4.91 -0.15
CA MET A 136 9.36 -5.60 0.52
C MET A 136 8.92 -6.07 1.91
N PRO A 137 9.39 -7.23 2.40
CA PRO A 137 9.17 -7.64 3.77
C PRO A 137 9.67 -6.55 4.75
N THR A 138 8.85 -6.23 5.75
CA THR A 138 9.19 -5.34 6.87
C THR A 138 9.80 -6.07 8.05
#